data_AF-A0A1F9TVU3-F1
#
_entry.id   AF-A0A1F9TVU3-F1
#
_cell.length_a   1.000
_cell.length_b   1.000
_cell.length_c   1.000
_cell.angle_alpha   90.00
_cell.angle_beta   90.00
_cell.angle_gamma   90.00
#
_symmetry.space_group_name_H-M   'P 1'
#
loop_
_entity.id
_entity.type
_entity.pdbx_description
1 polymer ?
#
loop_
_entity_poly.entity_id
_entity_poly.type
_entity_poly.pdbx_seq_one_letter_code
_entity_poly.pdbx_strand_id
1 'polypeptide(L)'
;MKRLIQTLMLGAFVLGLGLPPLSAQPAGNKIKEKLGLPDEQAEKLKAARKAKRQALKPLREQLSNDMDKLRAQIKDKAGDGDIQATLNQLELNHKAIQAENEKFKTAIAGFLSATQRAKLLLAMTGRMKEGWKGREMRKKGAMPPGNEDDED
;
A
#
# COMPACT_ATOMS: atom_id res chain seq x y z
N MET A 1 -30.29 34.40 31.69
CA MET A 1 -30.34 35.12 30.40
C MET A 1 -28.95 35.62 30.06
N LYS A 2 -28.60 35.56 28.76
CA LYS A 2 -27.44 36.18 28.07
C LYS A 2 -26.15 35.35 28.03
N ARG A 3 -26.01 34.69 26.87
CA ARG A 3 -24.78 34.23 26.22
C ARG A 3 -23.84 35.43 26.05
N LEU A 4 -22.56 35.26 26.34
CA LEU A 4 -21.52 36.15 25.84
C LEU A 4 -20.43 35.29 25.19
N ILE A 5 -20.54 35.19 23.87
CA ILE A 5 -19.49 34.72 22.97
C ILE A 5 -18.49 35.88 22.93
N GLN A 6 -17.29 35.65 23.45
CA GLN A 6 -16.17 36.58 23.25
C GLN A 6 -15.11 35.89 22.40
N THR A 7 -15.16 36.25 21.13
CA THR A 7 -14.14 36.12 20.10
C THR A 7 -12.78 36.56 20.63
N LEU A 8 -11.81 35.65 20.62
CA LEU A 8 -10.39 36.02 20.57
C LEU A 8 -9.80 35.38 19.32
N MET A 9 -9.77 36.19 18.26
CA MET A 9 -8.89 36.03 17.13
C MET A 9 -7.46 36.34 17.60
N LEU A 10 -6.61 35.31 17.66
CA LEU A 10 -5.18 35.40 17.43
C LEU A 10 -4.96 34.42 16.26
N GLY A 11 -4.67 34.85 15.03
CA GLY A 11 -3.55 35.72 14.69
C GLY A 11 -2.36 34.84 14.30
N ALA A 12 -2.44 34.13 13.18
CA ALA A 12 -1.28 33.53 12.52
C ALA A 12 -1.33 33.86 11.03
N PHE A 13 -0.92 35.09 10.75
CA PHE A 13 -0.56 35.59 9.43
C PHE A 13 0.83 35.01 9.10
N VAL A 14 0.88 34.00 8.24
CA VAL A 14 2.14 33.53 7.63
C VAL A 14 2.14 34.03 6.19
N LEU A 15 2.62 35.26 6.02
CA LEU A 15 3.01 35.81 4.73
C LEU A 15 4.37 35.22 4.32
N GLY A 16 4.41 34.70 3.09
CA GLY A 16 5.55 34.62 2.18
C GLY A 16 6.97 34.62 2.76
N LEU A 17 7.51 33.43 2.94
CA LEU A 17 8.90 33.16 2.56
C LEU A 17 8.85 32.00 1.57
N GLY A 18 9.26 32.28 0.33
CA GLY A 18 9.37 31.29 -0.73
C GLY A 18 10.33 30.19 -0.29
N LEU A 19 9.77 29.02 0.06
CA LEU A 19 10.55 27.80 0.03
C LEU A 19 10.85 27.52 -1.45
N PRO A 20 12.12 27.39 -1.86
CA PRO A 20 12.42 26.83 -3.16
C PRO A 20 11.74 25.45 -3.24
N PRO A 21 11.17 25.06 -4.40
CA PRO A 21 10.61 23.73 -4.53
C PRO A 21 11.76 22.76 -4.28
N LEU A 22 11.67 22.00 -3.19
CA LEU A 22 12.50 20.82 -3.00
C LEU A 22 12.26 19.96 -4.25
N SER A 23 13.21 20.01 -5.18
CA SER A 23 13.38 19.02 -6.23
C SER A 23 13.82 17.72 -5.55
N ALA A 24 12.89 17.12 -4.81
CA ALA A 24 12.97 15.74 -4.36
C ALA A 24 12.45 14.86 -5.50
N GLN A 25 13.26 14.72 -6.56
CA GLN A 25 13.33 13.42 -7.21
C GLN A 25 14.16 12.55 -6.28
N PRO A 26 13.57 11.46 -5.75
CA PRO A 26 13.96 10.18 -6.31
C PRO A 26 12.78 9.18 -6.44
N ALA A 27 12.95 8.23 -7.36
CA ALA A 27 12.18 6.98 -7.51
C ALA A 27 10.66 7.03 -7.83
N GLY A 28 10.02 8.19 -7.99
CA GLY A 28 8.60 8.29 -8.36
C GLY A 28 8.29 8.30 -9.88
N ASN A 29 9.26 8.69 -10.71
CA ASN A 29 9.00 9.17 -12.07
C ASN A 29 8.63 8.08 -13.09
N LYS A 30 9.22 6.88 -12.98
CA LYS A 30 9.01 5.82 -13.99
C LYS A 30 7.56 5.30 -14.05
N ILE A 31 6.77 5.46 -12.98
CA ILE A 31 5.34 5.10 -12.99
C ILE A 31 4.48 6.27 -13.49
N LYS A 32 4.86 7.52 -13.23
CA LYS A 32 4.14 8.71 -13.72
C LYS A 32 4.16 8.75 -15.25
N GLU A 33 5.33 8.59 -15.86
CA GLU A 33 5.52 8.58 -17.31
C GLU A 33 4.80 7.40 -17.99
N LYS A 34 4.94 6.18 -17.45
CA LYS A 34 4.29 4.98 -18.01
C LYS A 34 2.76 5.04 -17.96
N LEU A 35 2.19 5.75 -16.99
CA LEU A 35 0.75 5.88 -16.82
C LEU A 35 0.17 7.14 -17.47
N GLY A 36 1.01 8.08 -17.92
CA GLY A 36 0.57 9.37 -18.45
C GLY A 36 -0.26 10.15 -17.44
N LEU A 37 0.19 10.16 -16.18
CA LEU A 37 -0.51 10.84 -15.09
C LEU A 37 0.01 12.29 -14.98
N PRO A 38 -0.87 13.31 -14.96
CA PRO A 38 -0.49 14.66 -14.56
C PRO A 38 -0.03 14.66 -13.10
N ASP A 39 0.82 15.61 -12.74
CA ASP A 39 1.47 15.65 -11.42
C ASP A 39 0.48 15.62 -10.26
N GLU A 40 -0.64 16.33 -10.38
CA GLU A 40 -1.68 16.35 -9.35
C GLU A 40 -2.34 14.97 -9.14
N GLN A 41 -2.62 14.23 -10.21
CA GLN A 41 -3.18 12.86 -10.11
C GLN A 41 -2.12 11.88 -9.59
N ALA A 42 -0.85 12.10 -9.92
CA ALA A 42 0.24 11.26 -9.45
C ALA A 42 0.47 11.39 -7.94
N GLU A 43 0.41 12.61 -7.39
CA GLU A 43 0.50 12.83 -5.94
C GLU A 43 -0.73 12.25 -5.21
N LYS A 44 -1.95 12.42 -5.75
CA LYS A 44 -3.16 11.77 -5.22
C LYS A 44 -3.04 10.24 -5.20
N LEU A 45 -2.49 9.66 -6.27
CA LEU A 45 -2.23 8.22 -6.34
C LEU A 45 -1.16 7.76 -5.35
N LYS A 46 -0.10 8.54 -5.14
CA LYS A 46 0.94 8.26 -4.15
C LYS A 46 0.38 8.28 -2.73
N ALA A 47 -0.42 9.30 -2.40
CA ALA A 47 -1.11 9.40 -1.12
C ALA A 47 -2.07 8.22 -0.88
N ALA A 48 -2.93 7.89 -1.87
CA ALA A 48 -3.85 6.77 -1.78
C ALA A 48 -3.11 5.42 -1.59
N ARG A 49 -1.98 5.21 -2.28
CA ARG A 49 -1.15 4.01 -2.11
C ARG A 49 -0.50 3.95 -0.72
N LYS A 50 -0.03 5.10 -0.20
CA LYS A 50 0.54 5.19 1.15
C LYS A 50 -0.50 4.85 2.21
N ALA A 51 -1.70 5.43 2.11
CA ALA A 51 -2.82 5.14 3.01
C ALA A 51 -3.20 3.66 2.98
N LYS A 52 -3.36 3.08 1.78
CA LYS A 52 -3.59 1.63 1.62
C LYS A 52 -2.50 0.80 2.29
N ARG A 53 -1.23 1.15 2.08
CA ARG A 53 -0.11 0.40 2.67
C ARG A 53 -0.13 0.46 4.20
N GLN A 54 -0.44 1.62 4.77
CA GLN A 54 -0.54 1.79 6.22
C GLN A 54 -1.71 0.98 6.80
N ALA A 55 -2.87 0.99 6.14
CA ALA A 55 -4.03 0.19 6.54
C ALA A 55 -3.79 -1.32 6.42
N LEU A 56 -3.09 -1.76 5.36
CA LEU A 56 -2.82 -3.18 5.13
C LEU A 56 -1.65 -3.73 5.97
N LYS A 57 -0.74 -2.90 6.47
CA LYS A 57 0.43 -3.35 7.23
C LYS A 57 0.04 -4.23 8.44
N PRO A 58 -0.81 -3.78 9.38
CA PRO A 58 -1.19 -4.61 10.52
C PRO A 58 -1.97 -5.87 10.12
N LEU A 59 -2.80 -5.79 9.07
CA LEU A 59 -3.54 -6.96 8.58
C LEU A 59 -2.62 -8.03 7.99
N ARG A 60 -1.53 -7.63 7.33
CA ARG A 60 -0.52 -8.55 6.78
C ARG A 60 0.33 -9.17 7.88
N GLU A 61 0.69 -8.40 8.89
CA GLU A 61 1.41 -8.88 10.05
C GLU A 61 0.56 -9.91 10.81
N GLN A 62 -0.71 -9.60 11.05
CA GLN A 62 -1.65 -10.53 11.67
C GLN A 62 -1.82 -11.80 10.83
N LEU A 63 -1.98 -11.69 9.51
CA LEU A 63 -2.05 -12.85 8.61
C LEU A 63 -0.80 -13.73 8.73
N SER A 64 0.39 -13.14 8.81
CA SER A 64 1.63 -13.90 9.00
C SER A 64 1.63 -14.64 10.34
N ASN A 65 1.30 -13.93 11.42
CA ASN A 65 1.26 -14.49 12.76
C ASN A 65 0.23 -15.63 12.87
N ASP A 66 -0.95 -15.47 12.28
CA ASP A 66 -1.99 -16.50 12.27
C ASP A 66 -1.58 -17.73 11.44
N MET A 67 -0.86 -17.53 10.33
CA MET A 67 -0.30 -18.64 9.55
C MET A 67 0.80 -19.40 10.31
N ASP A 68 1.66 -18.69 11.06
CA ASP A 68 2.67 -19.33 11.90
C ASP A 68 2.03 -20.07 13.07
N LYS A 69 1.00 -19.49 13.68
CA LYS A 69 0.17 -20.15 14.69
C LYS A 69 -0.49 -21.42 14.14
N LEU A 70 -1.08 -21.35 12.95
CA LEU A 70 -1.69 -22.52 12.32
C LEU A 70 -0.66 -23.63 12.08
N ARG A 71 0.55 -23.29 11.61
CA ARG A 71 1.64 -24.27 11.44
C ARG A 71 2.03 -24.92 12.77
N ALA A 72 2.13 -24.14 13.84
CA ALA A 72 2.41 -24.66 15.17
C ALA A 72 1.29 -25.59 15.66
N GLN A 73 0.03 -25.17 15.54
CA GLN A 73 -1.15 -25.99 15.90
C GLN A 73 -1.18 -27.34 15.19
N ILE A 74 -0.85 -27.37 13.89
CA ILE A 74 -0.76 -28.62 13.13
C ILE A 74 0.40 -29.49 13.63
N LYS A 75 1.57 -28.89 13.88
CA LYS A 75 2.75 -29.61 14.40
C LYS A 75 2.48 -30.21 15.79
N ASP A 76 1.80 -29.47 16.65
CA ASP A 76 1.50 -29.82 18.03
C ASP A 76 0.24 -30.70 18.16
N LYS A 77 -0.42 -31.02 17.04
CA LYS A 77 -1.69 -31.78 16.99
C LYS A 77 -2.78 -31.16 17.88
N ALA A 78 -2.89 -29.83 17.81
CA ALA A 78 -3.93 -29.10 18.50
C ALA A 78 -5.33 -29.61 18.09
N GLY A 79 -6.31 -29.44 18.97
CA GLY A 79 -7.69 -29.86 18.69
C GLY A 79 -8.32 -29.04 17.56
N ASP A 80 -9.28 -29.64 16.86
CA ASP A 80 -9.99 -29.01 15.74
C ASP A 80 -10.62 -27.66 16.08
N GLY A 81 -11.05 -27.46 17.34
CA GLY A 81 -11.58 -26.17 17.81
C GLY A 81 -10.56 -25.03 17.73
N ASP A 82 -9.32 -25.29 18.15
CA ASP A 82 -8.24 -24.29 18.13
C ASP A 82 -7.79 -23.97 16.70
N ILE A 83 -7.75 -25.01 15.83
CA ILE A 83 -7.45 -24.87 14.41
C ILE A 83 -8.54 -24.03 13.73
N GLN A 84 -9.82 -24.35 13.99
CA GLN A 84 -10.96 -23.62 13.42
C GLN A 84 -10.97 -22.15 13.85
N ALA A 85 -10.61 -21.85 15.11
CA ALA A 85 -10.50 -20.47 15.58
C ALA A 85 -9.44 -19.68 14.78
N THR A 86 -8.28 -20.27 14.53
CA THR A 86 -7.23 -19.64 13.71
C THR A 86 -7.66 -19.50 12.25
N LEU A 87 -8.33 -20.50 11.67
CA LEU A 87 -8.88 -20.42 10.31
C LEU A 87 -9.92 -19.30 10.16
N ASN A 88 -10.82 -19.16 11.13
CA ASN A 88 -11.80 -18.07 11.15
C ASN A 88 -11.10 -16.70 11.18
N GLN A 89 -10.04 -16.56 11.97
CA GLN A 89 -9.26 -15.32 12.02
C GLN A 89 -8.56 -15.00 10.69
N LEU A 90 -7.98 -16.02 10.03
CA LEU A 90 -7.39 -15.89 8.70
C LEU A 90 -8.43 -15.43 7.66
N GLU A 91 -9.64 -15.99 7.70
CA GLU A 91 -10.72 -15.59 6.80
C GLU A 91 -11.15 -14.13 7.02
N LEU A 92 -11.29 -13.70 8.29
CA LEU A 92 -11.60 -12.32 8.64
C LEU A 92 -10.53 -11.35 8.15
N ASN A 93 -9.25 -11.68 8.36
CA ASN A 93 -8.14 -10.87 7.88
C ASN A 93 -8.13 -10.78 6.34
N HIS A 94 -8.42 -11.88 5.65
CA HIS A 94 -8.51 -11.88 4.19
C HIS A 94 -9.65 -10.98 3.69
N LYS A 95 -10.84 -11.06 4.30
CA LYS A 95 -11.97 -10.17 3.99
C LYS A 95 -11.63 -8.70 4.25
N ALA A 96 -10.95 -8.39 5.35
CA ALA A 96 -10.50 -7.03 5.65
C ALA A 96 -9.52 -6.49 4.60
N ILE A 97 -8.56 -7.32 4.16
CA ILE A 97 -7.62 -6.95 3.08
C ILE A 97 -8.38 -6.70 1.77
N GLN A 98 -9.35 -7.54 1.43
CA GLN A 98 -10.20 -7.34 0.25
C GLN A 98 -10.99 -6.03 0.33
N ALA A 99 -11.59 -5.72 1.48
CA ALA A 99 -12.32 -4.47 1.69
C ALA A 99 -11.41 -3.23 1.49
N GLU A 100 -10.19 -3.25 2.04
CA GLU A 100 -9.23 -2.16 1.84
C GLU A 100 -8.75 -2.04 0.37
N ASN A 101 -8.67 -3.17 -0.34
CA ASN A 101 -8.39 -3.17 -1.77
C ASN A 101 -9.51 -2.51 -2.57
N GLU A 102 -10.77 -2.82 -2.26
CA GLU A 102 -11.94 -2.20 -2.90
C GLU A 102 -12.04 -0.71 -2.58
N LYS A 103 -11.84 -0.31 -1.32
CA LYS A 103 -11.77 1.12 -0.93
C LYS A 103 -10.72 1.86 -1.75
N PHE A 104 -9.54 1.28 -1.92
CA PHE A 104 -8.50 1.88 -2.77
C PHE A 104 -8.92 1.98 -4.23
N LYS A 105 -9.56 0.95 -4.81
CA LYS A 105 -10.07 0.98 -6.19
C LYS A 105 -11.11 2.09 -6.37
N THR A 106 -12.03 2.25 -5.42
CA THR A 106 -13.02 3.32 -5.41
C THR A 106 -12.36 4.69 -5.29
N ALA A 107 -11.39 4.85 -4.38
CA ALA A 107 -10.66 6.10 -4.21
C ALA A 107 -9.96 6.54 -5.50
N ILE A 108 -9.29 5.62 -6.19
CA ILE A 108 -8.61 5.95 -7.46
C ILE A 108 -9.60 6.17 -8.62
N ALA A 109 -10.79 5.55 -8.59
CA ALA A 109 -11.83 5.80 -9.59
C ALA A 109 -12.38 7.23 -9.56
N GLY A 110 -12.28 7.91 -8.41
CA GLY A 110 -12.70 9.31 -8.27
C GLY A 110 -11.80 10.33 -8.97
N PHE A 111 -10.57 9.96 -9.34
CA PHE A 111 -9.63 10.91 -9.96
C PHE A 111 -8.80 10.35 -11.12
N LEU A 112 -8.87 9.05 -11.42
CA LEU A 112 -8.24 8.43 -12.59
C LEU A 112 -9.27 8.06 -13.66
N SER A 113 -8.95 8.33 -14.91
CA SER A 113 -9.75 7.90 -16.06
C SER A 113 -9.77 6.37 -16.20
N ALA A 114 -10.71 5.83 -16.98
CA ALA A 114 -10.76 4.39 -17.27
C ALA A 114 -9.44 3.88 -17.88
N THR A 115 -8.86 4.61 -18.83
CA THR A 115 -7.58 4.27 -19.48
C THR A 115 -6.42 4.27 -18.48
N GLN A 116 -6.36 5.25 -17.57
CA GLN A 116 -5.31 5.32 -16.55
C GLN A 116 -5.44 4.18 -15.53
N ARG A 117 -6.67 3.81 -15.15
CA ARG A 117 -6.93 2.65 -14.29
C ARG A 117 -6.55 1.33 -14.96
N ALA A 118 -6.84 1.18 -16.26
CA ALA A 118 -6.45 0.00 -17.03
C ALA A 118 -4.92 -0.15 -17.12
N LYS A 119 -4.20 0.94 -17.46
CA LYS A 119 -2.74 0.96 -17.46
C LYS A 119 -2.16 0.64 -16.08
N LEU A 120 -2.75 1.17 -15.02
CA LEU A 120 -2.36 0.88 -13.65
C LEU A 120 -2.51 -0.61 -13.32
N LEU A 121 -3.64 -1.21 -13.70
CA LEU A 121 -3.91 -2.63 -13.48
C LEU A 121 -2.93 -3.52 -14.25
N LEU A 122 -2.67 -3.20 -15.52
CA LEU A 122 -1.69 -3.89 -16.36
C LEU A 122 -0.25 -3.75 -15.81
N ALA A 123 0.11 -2.58 -15.29
CA ALA A 123 1.41 -2.37 -14.65
C ALA A 123 1.56 -3.15 -13.33
N MET A 124 0.46 -3.46 -12.63
CA MET A 124 0.48 -4.33 -11.46
C MET A 124 0.61 -5.80 -11.84
N THR A 125 -0.13 -6.27 -12.85
CA THR A 125 -0.08 -7.67 -13.30
C THR A 125 1.25 -8.00 -13.99
N GLY A 126 1.81 -7.07 -14.77
CA GLY A 126 3.11 -7.23 -15.41
C GLY A 126 4.25 -7.48 -14.41
N ARG A 127 4.31 -6.69 -13.33
CA ARG A 127 5.31 -6.87 -12.26
C ARG A 127 5.17 -8.19 -11.52
N MET A 128 3.95 -8.72 -11.39
CA MET A 128 3.73 -10.04 -10.80
C MET A 128 4.33 -11.15 -11.66
N LYS A 129 4.17 -11.05 -13.00
CA LYS A 129 4.74 -11.99 -13.97
C LYS A 129 6.27 -11.92 -14.01
N GLU A 130 6.84 -10.73 -13.94
CA GLU A 130 8.30 -10.54 -13.87
C GLU A 130 8.88 -11.07 -12.56
N GLY A 131 8.24 -10.83 -11.41
CA GLY A 131 8.66 -11.38 -10.13
C GLY A 131 8.56 -12.91 -10.04
N TRP A 132 7.64 -13.52 -10.79
CA TRP A 132 7.56 -14.98 -10.95
C TRP A 132 8.77 -15.51 -11.73
N LYS A 133 9.07 -14.90 -12.88
CA LYS A 133 10.24 -15.25 -13.69
C LYS A 133 11.56 -15.06 -12.94
N GLY A 134 11.69 -13.97 -12.18
CA GLY A 134 12.87 -13.73 -11.35
C GLY A 134 13.08 -14.80 -10.27
N ARG A 135 12.01 -15.25 -9.60
CA ARG A 135 12.09 -16.37 -8.65
C ARG A 135 12.46 -17.69 -9.32
N GLU A 136 11.94 -17.95 -10.50
CA GLU A 136 12.28 -19.15 -11.27
C GLU A 136 13.76 -19.14 -11.70
N MET A 137 14.27 -18.00 -12.15
CA MET A 137 15.67 -17.81 -12.53
C MET A 137 16.60 -17.94 -11.31
N ARG A 138 16.21 -17.39 -10.15
CA ARG A 138 16.95 -17.55 -8.88
C ARG A 138 16.99 -19.00 -8.41
N LYS A 139 15.88 -19.75 -8.55
CA LYS A 139 15.81 -21.19 -8.24
C LYS A 139 16.68 -22.03 -9.18
N LYS A 140 16.87 -21.59 -10.43
CA LYS A 140 17.74 -22.22 -11.43
C LYS A 140 19.20 -21.74 -11.35
N GLY A 141 19.57 -20.91 -10.35
CA GLY A 141 20.92 -20.38 -10.19
C GLY A 141 21.37 -19.40 -11.29
N ALA A 142 20.44 -18.93 -12.13
CA ALA A 142 20.72 -18.14 -13.33
C ALA A 142 20.62 -16.62 -13.11
N MET A 143 20.62 -16.16 -11.85
CA MET A 143 20.56 -14.75 -11.51
C MET A 143 21.89 -14.35 -10.86
N PRO A 144 22.62 -13.35 -11.38
CA PRO A 144 23.79 -12.81 -10.68
C PRO A 144 23.35 -12.29 -9.31
N PRO A 145 24.21 -12.38 -8.26
CA PRO A 145 23.91 -11.78 -6.97
C PRO A 145 23.51 -10.32 -7.21
N GLY A 146 22.31 -9.96 -6.76
CA GLY A 146 21.90 -8.56 -6.80
C GLY A 146 22.88 -7.80 -5.93
N ASN A 147 23.58 -6.81 -6.50
CA ASN A 147 24.43 -5.92 -5.72
C ASN A 147 23.55 -5.33 -4.61
N GLU A 148 23.98 -5.51 -3.37
CA GLU A 148 23.33 -4.99 -2.16
C GLU A 148 23.59 -3.47 -2.00
N ASP A 149 23.82 -2.74 -3.09
CA ASP A 149 24.33 -1.36 -3.10
C ASP A 149 23.36 -0.35 -3.75
N ASP A 150 22.05 -0.59 -3.72
CA ASP A 150 21.05 0.43 -4.10
C ASP A 150 20.20 0.85 -2.87
N GLU A 151 20.86 1.11 -1.74
CA GLU A 151 20.40 2.13 -0.80
C GLU A 151 21.00 3.47 -1.25
N ASP A 152 20.21 4.26 -2.01
CA ASP A 152 20.15 5.74 -1.98
C ASP A 152 19.06 6.28 -2.95
#